data_AF-A0A846ZFV6-F1
#
_entry.id   AF-A0A846ZFV6-F1
#
_cell.length_a   1.000
_cell.length_b   1.000
_cell.length_c   1.000
_cell.angle_alpha   90.00
_cell.angle_beta   90.00
_cell.angle_gamma   90.00
#
_symmetry.space_group_name_H-M   'P 1'
#
loop_
_entity.id
_entity.type
_entity.pdbx_description
1 polymer ?
#
loop_
_entity_poly.entity_id
_entity_poly.type
_entity_poly.pdbx_seq_one_letter_code
_entity_poly.pdbx_strand_id
1 'polypeptide(L)'
;MVNKRNAGRKRTTATDETVRSDQRERNIEFKEKQNALIELQDTPPYHLDGYGVTLWRKLVPELKKLGTIKQIDTVNLEAFCSLYSTYRMAETDVQKNGIFVSFEVDKFEVDEETGEEHIVGKETKYDRSKKNPAYAIMNDSIKTLKSLAVDLGLSFDSRAGQLVPSEVVTAESHKEDTLRLVNFGADI
;
A
#
# COMPACT_ATOMS: atom_id res chain seq x y z
N MET A 1 -4.03 35.11 -6.25
CA MET A 1 -2.55 35.09 -6.29
C MET A 1 -2.05 33.77 -5.70
N VAL A 2 -1.32 32.97 -6.46
CA VAL A 2 -0.77 31.69 -5.97
C VAL A 2 0.45 31.96 -5.08
N ASN A 3 0.44 31.43 -3.85
CA ASN A 3 1.50 31.64 -2.86
C ASN A 3 2.76 30.83 -3.25
N LYS A 4 3.70 31.46 -3.96
CA LYS A 4 4.96 30.84 -4.45
C LYS A 4 5.82 30.22 -3.35
N ARG A 5 5.73 30.71 -2.11
CA ARG A 5 6.55 30.26 -0.97
C ARG A 5 6.21 28.84 -0.50
N ASN A 6 4.98 28.39 -0.74
CA ASN A 6 4.48 27.07 -0.36
C ASN A 6 4.14 26.20 -1.57
N ALA A 7 4.65 26.56 -2.76
CA ALA A 7 4.40 25.79 -3.97
C ALA A 7 4.95 24.36 -3.82
N GLY A 8 4.12 23.36 -4.11
CA GLY A 8 4.49 21.94 -4.03
C GLY A 8 4.35 21.29 -2.65
N ARG A 9 4.08 22.05 -1.57
CA ARG A 9 3.80 21.45 -0.25
C ARG A 9 2.43 20.75 -0.28
N LYS A 10 2.37 19.51 0.22
CA LYS A 10 1.11 18.78 0.37
C LYS A 10 0.12 19.59 1.22
N ARG A 11 -1.14 19.60 0.80
CA ARG A 11 -2.21 20.34 1.48
C ARG A 11 -2.49 19.72 2.85
N THR A 12 -2.74 20.55 3.85
CA THR A 12 -3.19 20.09 5.18
C THR A 12 -4.70 19.92 5.22
N THR A 13 -5.17 18.95 5.99
CA THR A 13 -6.59 18.71 6.33
C THR A 13 -6.95 19.24 7.72
N ALA A 14 -6.02 19.89 8.42
CA ALA A 14 -6.22 20.44 9.75
C ALA A 14 -7.32 21.51 9.79
N THR A 15 -8.10 21.51 10.86
CA THR A 15 -9.23 22.42 11.08
C THR A 15 -9.04 23.30 12.32
N ASP A 16 -7.85 23.30 12.91
CA ASP A 16 -7.54 24.03 14.13
C ASP A 16 -7.51 25.56 13.92
N GLU A 17 -7.62 26.32 15.01
CA GLU A 17 -7.56 27.79 14.98
C GLU A 17 -6.22 28.34 14.52
N THR A 18 -5.16 27.54 14.59
CA THR A 18 -3.81 27.88 14.10
C THR A 18 -3.75 27.98 12.58
N VAL A 19 -4.71 27.36 11.88
CA VAL A 19 -4.83 27.39 10.42
C VAL A 19 -5.59 28.64 10.00
N ARG A 20 -5.16 29.23 8.88
CA ARG A 20 -5.81 30.42 8.29
C ARG A 20 -7.31 30.16 8.06
N SER A 21 -8.16 31.14 8.37
CA SER A 21 -9.63 30.99 8.33
C SER A 21 -10.16 30.42 7.02
N ASP A 22 -9.72 30.93 5.87
CA ASP A 22 -10.15 30.45 4.56
C ASP A 22 -9.75 28.99 4.29
N GLN A 23 -8.61 28.54 4.83
CA GLN A 23 -8.17 27.16 4.71
C GLN A 23 -9.00 26.25 5.62
N ARG A 24 -9.28 26.71 6.84
CA ARG A 24 -10.12 26.00 7.80
C ARG A 24 -11.53 25.79 7.28
N GLU A 25 -12.19 26.85 6.77
CA GLU A 25 -13.54 26.77 6.19
C GLU A 25 -13.62 25.73 5.06
N ARG A 26 -12.67 25.77 4.12
CA ARG A 26 -12.59 24.75 3.05
C ARG A 26 -12.36 23.33 3.57
N ASN A 27 -11.54 23.17 4.61
CA ASN A 27 -11.26 21.86 5.19
C ASN A 27 -12.48 21.31 5.95
N ILE A 28 -13.26 22.16 6.61
CA ILE A 28 -14.55 21.80 7.24
C ILE A 28 -15.55 21.38 6.16
N GLU A 29 -15.72 22.20 5.11
CA GLU A 29 -16.62 21.88 3.98
C GLU A 29 -16.25 20.54 3.32
N PHE A 30 -14.94 20.28 3.17
CA PHE A 30 -14.46 18.99 2.66
C PHE A 30 -14.85 17.82 3.57
N LYS A 31 -14.68 17.95 4.89
CA LYS A 31 -15.06 16.92 5.87
C LYS A 31 -16.57 16.67 5.85
N GLU A 32 -17.38 17.72 5.79
CA GLU A 32 -18.85 17.61 5.73
C GLU A 32 -19.30 16.89 4.46
N LYS A 33 -18.76 17.28 3.29
CA LYS A 33 -19.03 16.60 2.03
C LYS A 33 -18.61 15.14 2.05
N GLN A 34 -17.47 14.83 2.67
CA GLN A 34 -16.99 13.45 2.78
C GLN A 34 -17.90 12.61 3.68
N ASN A 35 -18.36 13.16 4.81
CA ASN A 35 -19.28 12.49 5.73
C ASN A 35 -20.67 12.24 5.12
N ALA A 36 -21.07 13.04 4.13
CA ALA A 36 -22.32 12.84 3.40
C ALA A 36 -22.26 11.71 2.36
N LEU A 37 -21.06 11.20 2.03
CA LEU A 37 -20.90 10.10 1.09
C LEU A 37 -21.24 8.75 1.74
N ILE A 38 -21.67 7.82 0.89
CA ILE A 38 -22.00 6.46 1.30
C ILE A 38 -20.72 5.77 1.82
N GLU A 39 -20.83 5.11 2.97
CA GLU A 39 -19.76 4.30 3.53
C GLU A 39 -19.42 3.10 2.64
N LEU A 40 -18.16 2.70 2.68
CA LEU A 40 -17.66 1.58 1.90
C LEU A 40 -18.40 0.27 2.22
N GLN A 41 -18.67 -0.56 1.22
CA GLN A 41 -19.28 -1.88 1.44
C GLN A 41 -18.35 -2.82 2.21
N ASP A 42 -18.91 -3.60 3.14
CA ASP A 42 -18.15 -4.63 3.88
C ASP A 42 -17.90 -5.87 3.02
N THR A 43 -18.86 -6.20 2.17
CA THR A 43 -18.82 -7.41 1.35
C THR A 43 -17.86 -7.23 0.17
N PRO A 44 -16.91 -8.15 -0.03
CA PRO A 44 -16.02 -8.10 -1.18
C PRO A 44 -16.81 -8.29 -2.49
N PRO A 45 -16.45 -7.57 -3.56
CA PRO A 45 -17.02 -7.75 -4.88
C PRO A 45 -16.82 -9.17 -5.42
N TYR A 46 -17.83 -9.70 -6.13
CA TYR A 46 -17.90 -11.10 -6.56
C TYR A 46 -16.77 -11.53 -7.51
N HIS A 47 -16.23 -10.58 -8.29
CA HIS A 47 -15.19 -10.88 -9.27
C HIS A 47 -13.79 -11.04 -8.63
N LEU A 48 -13.62 -10.71 -7.35
CA LEU A 48 -12.36 -10.89 -6.65
C LEU A 48 -12.11 -12.37 -6.38
N ASP A 49 -10.87 -12.80 -6.59
CA ASP A 49 -10.44 -14.14 -6.24
C ASP A 49 -10.10 -14.30 -4.75
N GLY A 50 -9.64 -15.48 -4.34
CA GLY A 50 -9.36 -15.79 -2.94
C GLY A 50 -8.36 -14.84 -2.26
N TYR A 51 -7.29 -14.44 -2.96
CA TYR A 51 -6.31 -13.50 -2.41
C TYR A 51 -6.92 -12.09 -2.31
N GLY A 52 -7.61 -11.64 -3.35
CA GLY A 52 -8.29 -10.34 -3.37
C GLY A 52 -9.37 -10.23 -2.28
N VAL A 53 -10.21 -11.25 -2.13
CA VAL A 53 -11.24 -11.32 -1.07
C VAL A 53 -10.62 -11.28 0.32
N THR A 54 -9.54 -12.01 0.54
CA THR A 54 -8.84 -12.02 1.83
C THR A 54 -8.26 -10.65 2.16
N LEU A 55 -7.66 -9.98 1.16
CA LEU A 55 -7.11 -8.65 1.34
C LEU A 55 -8.20 -7.61 1.60
N TRP A 56 -9.30 -7.66 0.85
CA TRP A 56 -10.47 -6.81 1.02
C TRP A 56 -10.97 -6.84 2.47
N ARG A 57 -11.19 -8.05 2.99
CA ARG A 57 -11.68 -8.26 4.37
C ARG A 57 -10.73 -7.72 5.44
N LYS A 58 -9.42 -7.61 5.14
CA LYS A 58 -8.43 -7.03 6.05
C LYS A 58 -8.39 -5.51 5.95
N LEU A 59 -8.48 -4.95 4.74
CA LEU A 59 -8.31 -3.51 4.53
C LEU A 59 -9.57 -2.71 4.83
N VAL A 60 -10.75 -3.18 4.44
CA VAL A 60 -12.00 -2.41 4.59
C VAL A 60 -12.27 -1.98 6.03
N PRO A 61 -12.12 -2.85 7.07
CA PRO A 61 -12.33 -2.40 8.44
C PRO A 61 -11.38 -1.29 8.87
N GLU A 62 -10.11 -1.34 8.45
CA GLU A 62 -9.11 -0.30 8.78
C GLU A 62 -9.37 1.00 7.99
N LEU A 63 -9.74 0.89 6.71
CA LEU A 63 -10.10 2.05 5.89
C LEU A 63 -11.35 2.77 6.41
N LYS A 64 -12.33 2.02 6.92
CA LYS A 64 -13.51 2.58 7.60
C LYS A 64 -13.15 3.33 8.87
N LYS A 65 -12.22 2.82 9.69
CA LYS A 65 -11.73 3.54 10.89
C LYS A 65 -11.06 4.86 10.53
N LEU A 66 -10.37 4.93 9.40
CA LEU A 66 -9.76 6.18 8.91
C LEU A 66 -10.81 7.18 8.41
N GLY A 67 -11.96 6.70 7.91
CA GLY A 67 -13.10 7.52 7.50
C GLY A 67 -12.90 8.34 6.22
N THR A 68 -11.71 8.30 5.63
CA THR A 68 -11.36 9.07 4.43
C THR A 68 -11.77 8.39 3.13
N ILE A 69 -11.82 7.06 3.09
CA ILE A 69 -12.21 6.29 1.90
C ILE A 69 -13.69 5.95 1.96
N LYS A 70 -14.42 6.19 0.86
CA LYS A 70 -15.88 6.04 0.76
C LYS A 70 -16.25 5.10 -0.38
N GLN A 71 -17.55 4.82 -0.54
CA GLN A 71 -18.07 3.94 -1.59
C GLN A 71 -17.59 4.31 -3.00
N ILE A 72 -17.40 5.61 -3.27
CA ILE A 72 -16.93 6.12 -4.56
C ILE A 72 -15.52 5.64 -4.92
N ASP A 73 -14.70 5.30 -3.92
CA ASP A 73 -13.32 4.86 -4.08
C ASP A 73 -13.20 3.35 -4.29
N THR A 74 -14.33 2.63 -4.28
CA THR A 74 -14.41 1.17 -4.42
C THR A 74 -13.62 0.63 -5.60
N VAL A 75 -13.71 1.29 -6.76
CA VAL A 75 -13.03 0.84 -7.99
C VAL A 75 -11.51 0.79 -7.80
N ASN A 76 -10.93 1.74 -7.07
CA ASN A 76 -9.50 1.75 -6.77
C ASN A 76 -9.12 0.63 -5.80
N LEU A 77 -9.96 0.37 -4.79
CA LEU A 77 -9.75 -0.72 -3.84
C LEU A 77 -9.91 -2.10 -4.49
N GLU A 78 -10.87 -2.25 -5.40
CA GLU A 78 -11.08 -3.45 -6.22
C GLU A 78 -9.86 -3.73 -7.09
N ALA A 79 -9.38 -2.72 -7.81
CA ALA A 79 -8.17 -2.83 -8.62
C ALA A 79 -6.96 -3.19 -7.77
N PHE A 80 -6.82 -2.58 -6.58
CA PHE A 80 -5.75 -2.91 -5.64
C PHE A 80 -5.79 -4.38 -5.20
N CYS A 81 -6.97 -4.89 -4.84
CA CYS A 81 -7.14 -6.28 -4.42
C CYS A 81 -6.87 -7.28 -5.56
N SER A 82 -7.36 -6.98 -6.77
CA SER A 82 -7.12 -7.79 -7.97
C SER A 82 -5.63 -7.83 -8.36
N LEU A 83 -4.95 -6.68 -8.32
CA LEU A 83 -3.51 -6.58 -8.58
C LEU A 83 -2.68 -7.33 -7.54
N TYR A 84 -3.09 -7.30 -6.27
CA TYR A 84 -2.41 -8.08 -5.23
C TYR A 84 -2.47 -9.57 -5.52
N SER A 85 -3.61 -10.09 -5.98
CA SER A 85 -3.69 -11.49 -6.37
C SER A 85 -2.79 -11.82 -7.56
N THR A 86 -2.84 -10.99 -8.61
CA THR A 86 -1.96 -11.12 -9.78
C THR A 86 -0.49 -11.15 -9.36
N TYR A 87 -0.10 -10.29 -8.42
CA TYR A 87 1.23 -10.30 -7.82
C TYR A 87 1.55 -11.64 -7.12
N ARG A 88 0.64 -12.16 -6.29
CA ARG A 88 0.85 -13.46 -5.58
C ARG A 88 1.01 -14.62 -6.56
N MET A 89 0.24 -14.64 -7.64
CA MET A 89 0.34 -15.65 -8.70
C MET A 89 1.70 -15.57 -9.40
N ALA A 90 2.10 -14.36 -9.80
CA ALA A 90 3.38 -14.13 -10.47
C ALA A 90 4.58 -14.44 -9.55
N GLU A 91 4.51 -14.10 -8.27
CA GLU A 91 5.52 -14.44 -7.27
C GLU A 91 5.67 -15.95 -7.13
N THR A 92 4.56 -16.68 -7.08
CA THR A 92 4.55 -18.15 -6.99
C THR A 92 5.18 -18.79 -8.23
N ASP A 93 4.91 -18.26 -9.42
CA ASP A 93 5.51 -18.74 -10.67
C ASP A 93 7.03 -18.49 -10.69
N VAL A 94 7.46 -17.27 -10.37
CA VAL A 94 8.89 -16.92 -10.31
C VAL A 94 9.62 -17.76 -9.25
N GLN A 95 8.98 -18.10 -8.14
CA GLN A 95 9.57 -18.97 -7.12
C GLN A 95 9.80 -20.39 -7.63
N LYS A 96 8.89 -20.91 -8.47
CA LYS A 96 8.98 -22.27 -9.03
C LYS A 96 9.92 -22.35 -10.23
N ASN A 97 9.79 -21.38 -11.15
CA ASN A 97 10.42 -21.42 -12.47
C ASN A 97 11.65 -20.53 -12.58
N GLY A 98 11.93 -19.71 -11.57
CA GLY A 98 13.00 -18.71 -11.60
C GLY A 98 12.64 -17.47 -12.42
N ILE A 99 13.62 -16.56 -12.50
CA ILE A 99 13.50 -15.26 -13.19
C ILE A 99 13.76 -15.33 -14.70
N PHE A 100 14.28 -16.45 -15.18
CA PHE A 100 14.57 -16.72 -16.60
C PHE A 100 13.60 -17.78 -17.12
N VAL A 101 13.41 -17.82 -18.44
CA VAL A 101 12.60 -18.87 -19.06
C VAL A 101 13.25 -20.23 -18.81
N SER A 102 12.49 -21.17 -18.28
CA SER A 102 12.93 -22.55 -18.05
C SER A 102 12.18 -23.51 -18.99
N PHE A 103 12.85 -24.60 -19.33
CA PHE A 103 12.28 -25.68 -20.13
C PHE A 103 12.88 -27.02 -19.69
N GLU A 104 12.07 -28.07 -19.81
CA GLU A 104 12.53 -29.45 -19.56
C GLU A 104 13.26 -29.97 -20.80
N VAL A 105 14.45 -30.52 -20.60
CA VAL A 105 15.22 -31.25 -21.61
C VAL A 105 15.52 -32.64 -21.09
N ASP A 106 15.59 -33.61 -21.99
CA ASP A 106 16.03 -34.96 -21.66
C ASP A 106 17.51 -34.91 -21.22
N LYS A 107 17.81 -35.57 -20.11
CA LYS A 107 19.14 -35.75 -19.57
C LYS A 107 19.72 -37.02 -20.14
N PHE A 108 20.78 -36.86 -20.93
CA PHE A 108 21.53 -37.96 -21.51
C PHE A 108 22.73 -38.28 -20.62
N GLU A 109 22.93 -39.56 -20.36
CA GLU A 109 24.18 -40.08 -19.79
C GLU A 109 24.81 -41.01 -20.81
N VAL A 110 26.14 -41.01 -20.85
CA VAL A 110 26.91 -41.87 -21.75
C VAL A 110 27.25 -43.13 -20.97
N ASP A 111 26.88 -44.29 -21.51
CA ASP A 111 27.27 -45.57 -20.94
C ASP A 111 28.76 -45.85 -21.22
N GLU A 112 29.54 -46.16 -20.17
CA GLU A 112 31.00 -46.30 -20.25
C GLU A 112 31.42 -47.53 -21.07
N GLU A 113 30.58 -48.58 -21.12
CA GLU A 113 30.90 -49.83 -21.83
C GLU A 113 30.53 -49.80 -23.32
N THR A 114 29.41 -49.16 -23.66
CA THR A 114 28.85 -49.18 -25.03
C THR A 114 29.09 -47.87 -25.78
N GLY A 115 29.38 -46.78 -25.07
CA GLY A 115 29.51 -45.44 -25.65
C GLY A 115 28.19 -44.86 -26.18
N GLU A 116 27.06 -45.53 -25.89
CA GLU A 116 25.73 -45.10 -26.34
C GLU A 116 25.11 -44.12 -25.32
N GLU A 117 24.46 -43.07 -25.84
CA GLU A 117 23.69 -42.13 -25.03
C GLU A 117 22.35 -42.74 -24.66
N HIS A 118 22.05 -42.80 -23.36
CA HIS A 118 20.76 -43.24 -22.85
C HIS A 118 20.07 -42.13 -22.05
N ILE A 119 18.74 -42.08 -22.14
CA ILE A 119 17.92 -41.07 -21.44
C ILE A 119 17.75 -41.52 -19.99
N VAL A 120 18.41 -40.81 -19.06
CA VAL A 120 18.37 -41.13 -17.61
C VAL A 120 17.30 -40.33 -16.87
N GLY A 121 16.79 -39.25 -17.46
CA GLY A 121 15.69 -38.50 -16.90
C GLY A 121 15.45 -37.17 -17.61
N LYS A 122 14.83 -36.23 -16.90
CA LYS A 122 14.63 -34.85 -17.35
C LYS A 122 15.41 -33.90 -16.47
N GLU A 123 16.05 -32.90 -17.07
CA GLU A 123 16.67 -31.79 -16.36
C GLU A 123 16.00 -30.46 -16.75
N THR A 124 15.96 -29.51 -15.82
CA THR A 124 15.46 -28.16 -16.09
C THR A 124 16.62 -27.27 -16.55
N LYS A 125 16.59 -26.84 -17.82
CA LYS A 125 17.50 -25.82 -18.34
C LYS A 125 16.85 -24.44 -18.34
N TYR A 126 17.69 -23.42 -18.19
CA TYR A 126 17.28 -22.02 -18.15
C TYR A 126 17.89 -21.25 -19.34
N ASP A 127 17.06 -20.58 -20.13
CA ASP A 127 17.51 -19.61 -21.12
C ASP A 127 17.72 -18.25 -20.45
N ARG A 128 18.97 -17.94 -20.12
CA ARG A 128 19.36 -16.67 -19.49
C ARG A 128 19.20 -15.46 -20.42
N SER A 129 18.95 -15.67 -21.70
CA SER A 129 18.72 -14.60 -22.68
C SER A 129 17.31 -14.04 -22.56
N LYS A 130 16.36 -14.83 -22.07
CA LYS A 130 14.94 -14.48 -21.98
C LYS A 130 14.46 -14.46 -20.53
N LYS A 131 13.79 -13.38 -20.15
CA LYS A 131 13.20 -13.22 -18.81
C LYS A 131 11.89 -14.00 -18.73
N ASN A 132 11.59 -14.54 -17.55
CA ASN A 132 10.27 -15.11 -17.26
C ASN A 132 9.21 -13.97 -17.37
N PRO A 133 8.15 -14.12 -18.18
CA PRO A 133 7.07 -13.13 -18.25
C PRO A 133 6.40 -12.87 -16.90
N ALA A 134 6.31 -13.87 -16.01
CA ALA A 134 5.79 -13.69 -14.66
C ALA A 134 6.59 -12.66 -13.85
N TYR A 135 7.91 -12.59 -14.04
CA TYR A 135 8.72 -11.56 -13.39
C TYR A 135 8.36 -10.15 -13.83
N ALA A 136 8.03 -9.95 -15.12
CA ALA A 136 7.58 -8.67 -15.63
C ALA A 136 6.21 -8.28 -15.03
N ILE A 137 5.26 -9.23 -15.03
CA ILE A 137 3.93 -9.06 -14.41
C ILE A 137 4.06 -8.70 -12.93
N MET A 138 4.95 -9.40 -12.20
CA MET A 138 5.22 -9.14 -10.79
C MET A 138 5.71 -7.70 -10.58
N ASN A 139 6.72 -7.28 -11.36
CA ASN A 139 7.29 -5.93 -11.25
C ASN A 139 6.26 -4.83 -11.56
N ASP A 140 5.45 -5.02 -12.59
CA ASP A 140 4.42 -4.04 -12.96
C ASP A 140 3.29 -3.99 -11.94
N SER A 141 2.88 -5.15 -11.40
CA SER A 141 1.93 -5.23 -10.29
C SER A 141 2.45 -4.50 -9.05
N ILE A 142 3.74 -4.64 -8.69
CA ILE A 142 4.32 -3.92 -7.54
C ILE A 142 4.24 -2.40 -7.74
N LYS A 143 4.55 -1.90 -8.95
CA LYS A 143 4.51 -0.46 -9.23
C LYS A 143 3.10 0.10 -9.14
N THR A 144 2.12 -0.58 -9.73
CA THR A 144 0.72 -0.15 -9.69
C THR A 144 0.15 -0.27 -8.29
N LEU A 145 0.47 -1.33 -7.54
CA LEU A 145 0.12 -1.46 -6.12
C LEU A 145 0.68 -0.30 -5.30
N LYS A 146 1.94 0.08 -5.49
CA LYS A 146 2.52 1.23 -4.78
C LYS A 146 1.78 2.54 -5.10
N SER A 147 1.41 2.76 -6.35
CA SER A 147 0.64 3.93 -6.77
C SER A 147 -0.73 3.96 -6.10
N LEU A 148 -1.52 2.89 -6.27
CA LEU A 148 -2.86 2.78 -5.68
C LEU A 148 -2.83 2.82 -4.15
N ALA A 149 -1.76 2.29 -3.53
CA ALA A 149 -1.58 2.39 -2.08
C ALA A 149 -1.41 3.85 -1.62
N VAL A 150 -0.81 4.72 -2.42
CA VAL A 150 -0.73 6.15 -2.10
C VAL A 150 -2.10 6.81 -2.25
N ASP A 151 -2.84 6.48 -3.31
CA ASP A 151 -4.17 7.04 -3.58
C ASP A 151 -5.19 6.65 -2.50
N LEU A 152 -5.13 5.39 -2.03
CA LEU A 152 -6.01 4.86 -0.97
C LEU A 152 -5.59 5.26 0.45
N GLY A 153 -4.50 6.01 0.63
CA GLY A 153 -4.02 6.37 1.98
C GLY A 153 -3.36 5.19 2.74
N LEU A 154 -2.89 4.17 2.05
CA LEU A 154 -2.27 2.97 2.65
C LEU A 154 -0.76 3.12 2.89
N SER A 155 -0.11 4.15 2.33
CA SER A 155 1.30 4.45 2.64
C SER A 155 1.43 5.28 3.92
N PHE A 156 2.51 5.08 4.69
CA PHE A 156 2.75 5.85 5.91
C PHE A 156 2.74 7.36 5.64
N ASP A 157 3.42 7.81 4.58
CA ASP A 157 3.50 9.22 4.20
C ASP A 157 2.15 9.79 3.75
N SER A 158 1.29 8.97 3.12
CA SER A 158 -0.06 9.39 2.75
C SER A 158 -0.93 9.60 3.99
N ARG A 159 -0.82 8.72 4.99
CA ARG A 159 -1.54 8.86 6.27
C ARG A 159 -1.01 10.00 7.12
N ALA A 160 0.30 10.17 7.21
CA ALA A 160 0.91 11.24 8.00
C ALA A 160 0.43 12.62 7.57
N GLY A 161 0.14 12.81 6.27
CA GLY A 161 -0.46 14.05 5.75
C GLY A 161 -1.96 14.21 6.03
N GLN A 162 -2.68 13.12 6.30
CA GLN A 162 -4.12 13.11 6.58
C GLN A 162 -4.45 13.17 8.07
N LEU A 163 -3.53 12.69 8.93
CA LEU A 163 -3.66 12.74 10.38
C LEU A 163 -3.71 14.19 10.86
N VAL A 164 -4.93 14.70 10.98
CA VAL A 164 -5.25 15.70 11.99
C VAL A 164 -5.16 14.96 13.33
N PRO A 165 -4.48 15.49 14.35
CA PRO A 165 -4.75 15.04 15.70
C PRO A 165 -6.25 15.27 15.93
N SER A 166 -7.05 14.21 15.79
CA SER A 166 -8.35 14.22 16.46
C SER A 166 -7.99 14.39 17.92
N GLU A 167 -8.67 15.34 18.56
CA GLU A 167 -8.49 15.64 19.97
C GLU A 167 -8.23 14.34 20.71
N VAL A 168 -7.04 14.27 21.32
CA VAL A 168 -6.73 13.24 22.30
C VAL A 168 -7.95 13.22 23.20
N VAL A 169 -8.73 12.13 23.13
CA VAL A 169 -9.76 11.86 24.12
C VAL A 169 -9.04 12.05 25.43
N THR A 170 -9.37 13.12 26.13
CA THR A 170 -8.78 13.50 27.40
C THR A 170 -9.16 12.39 28.36
N ALA A 171 -8.37 11.32 28.35
CA ALA A 171 -8.26 10.43 29.46
C ALA A 171 -7.67 11.30 30.56
N GLU A 172 -8.56 11.78 31.41
CA GLU A 172 -8.28 12.51 32.63
C GLU A 172 -7.12 11.83 33.36
N SER A 173 -5.92 12.44 33.30
CA SER A 173 -4.91 12.23 34.32
C SER A 173 -4.56 13.59 34.90
N HIS A 174 -5.35 14.02 35.87
CA HIS A 174 -4.87 14.94 36.90
C HIS A 174 -3.66 14.31 37.57
N LYS A 175 -2.46 14.69 37.13
CA LYS A 175 -1.29 14.79 38.00
C LYS A 175 -0.58 16.08 37.65
N GLU A 176 -0.64 17.00 38.60
CA GLU A 176 0.18 18.20 38.64
C GLU A 176 1.66 17.79 38.54
N ASP A 177 2.27 17.98 37.38
CA ASP A 177 3.73 17.98 37.29
C ASP A 177 4.21 19.35 37.76
N THR A 178 4.58 19.39 39.04
CA THR A 178 5.31 20.47 39.69
C THR A 178 6.70 20.62 39.05
N LEU A 179 6.77 21.21 37.86
CA LEU A 179 8.03 21.71 37.33
C LEU A 179 8.33 23.04 38.01
N ARG A 180 9.17 22.96 39.05
CA ARG A 180 9.76 24.13 39.71
C ARG A 180 10.48 24.99 38.67
N LEU A 181 9.95 26.19 38.40
CA LEU A 181 10.71 27.26 37.77
C LEU A 181 11.90 27.59 38.67
N VAL A 182 13.08 27.11 38.33
CA VAL A 182 14.34 27.69 38.83
C VAL A 182 14.60 28.93 37.98
N ASN A 183 14.26 30.10 38.54
CA ASN A 183 14.72 31.38 38.00
C ASN A 183 16.25 31.44 38.16
N PHE A 184 16.98 31.32 37.05
CA PHE A 184 18.36 31.78 37.00
C PHE A 184 18.32 33.31 36.97
N GLY A 185 18.33 33.90 38.16
CA GLY A 185 18.61 35.33 38.34
C GLY A 185 20.02 35.61 37.85
N ALA A 186 20.13 36.45 36.82
CA ALA A 186 21.34 37.21 36.56
C ALA A 186 21.30 38.43 37.47
N ASP A 187 22.10 38.42 38.53
CA ASP A 187 22.46 39.61 39.30
C ASP A 187 23.98 39.84 39.16
N ILE A 188 24.30 41.02 38.61
CA ILE A 188 25.59 41.73 38.50
C ILE A 188 26.54 41.28 37.37
#